data_AF-A0A816A8Q8-F1
#
_entry.id   AF-A0A816A8Q8-F1
#
_cell.length_a   1.000
_cell.length_b   1.000
_cell.length_c   1.000
_cell.angle_alpha   90.00
_cell.angle_beta   90.00
_cell.angle_gamma   90.00
#
_symmetry.space_group_name_H-M   'P 1'
#
loop_
_entity.id
_entity.type
_entity.pdbx_description
1 polymer ?
#
loop_
_entity_poly.entity_id
_entity_poly.type
_entity_poly.pdbx_seq_one_letter_code
_entity_poly.pdbx_strand_id
1 'polypeptide(L)'
;MNHVLIYQDQQQCLQYIESLLKDERIILIVNENLGREFLLQISQFHQIISIYIYCPNKHDHGQWIQQYSKIKGVFDRLNNLIHQIQSDQIQRQHYKFDEPLSIGIFNLNAHEEGQSSTKLNDEFIHY
;
A
#
# COMPACT_ATOMS: atom_id res chain seq x y z
N MET A 1 18.46 -1.41 -7.29
CA MET A 1 18.69 -2.74 -6.68
C MET A 1 17.42 -3.14 -5.96
N ASN A 2 16.93 -4.35 -6.17
CA ASN A 2 15.79 -4.88 -5.42
C ASN A 2 16.36 -5.69 -4.26
N HIS A 3 16.02 -5.34 -3.02
CA HIS A 3 16.46 -6.05 -1.83
C HIS A 3 15.31 -6.91 -1.32
N VAL A 4 15.56 -8.20 -1.13
CA VAL A 4 14.62 -9.12 -0.49
C VAL A 4 15.15 -9.42 0.90
N LEU A 5 14.38 -9.06 1.92
CA LEU A 5 14.67 -9.38 3.31
C LEU A 5 13.67 -10.42 3.79
N ILE A 6 14.17 -11.44 4.48
CA ILE A 6 13.36 -12.57 4.98
C ILE A 6 13.48 -12.58 6.49
N TYR A 7 12.34 -12.53 7.17
CA TYR A 7 12.23 -12.60 8.62
C TYR A 7 11.49 -13.88 9.01
N GLN A 8 12.06 -14.65 9.93
CA GLN A 8 11.38 -15.79 10.55
C GLN A 8 10.59 -15.41 11.80
N ASP A 9 11.01 -14.32 12.45
CA ASP A 9 10.38 -13.78 13.64
C ASP A 9 9.50 -12.57 13.31
N GLN A 10 8.27 -12.59 13.84
CA GLN A 10 7.28 -11.55 13.58
C GLN A 10 7.69 -10.19 14.16
N GLN A 11 8.31 -10.18 15.34
CA GLN A 11 8.72 -8.94 16.02
C GLN A 11 9.89 -8.28 15.28
N GLN A 12 10.85 -9.06 14.80
CA GLN A 12 11.93 -8.54 13.95
C GLN A 12 11.41 -7.90 12.67
N CYS A 13 10.39 -8.51 12.05
CA CYS A 13 9.75 -7.93 10.87
C CYS A 13 9.08 -6.59 11.20
N LEU A 14 8.33 -6.51 12.31
CA LEU A 14 7.70 -5.26 12.76
C LEU A 14 8.71 -4.17 13.07
N GLN A 15 9.76 -4.50 13.84
CA GLN A 15 10.82 -3.57 14.18
C GLN A 15 11.51 -3.01 12.93
N TYR A 16 11.71 -3.86 11.92
CA TYR A 16 12.23 -3.39 10.64
C TYR A 16 11.28 -2.39 9.97
N ILE A 17 9.98 -2.72 9.86
CA ILE A 17 8.97 -1.84 9.27
C ILE A 17 8.91 -0.49 10.00
N GLU A 18 8.98 -0.51 11.33
CA GLU A 18 9.00 0.69 12.19
C GLU A 18 10.27 1.52 12.02
N SER A 19 11.39 0.87 11.69
CA SER A 19 12.68 1.54 11.45
C SER A 19 12.78 2.22 10.07
N LEU A 20 11.86 1.91 9.14
CA LEU A 20 11.82 2.50 7.81
C LEU A 20 11.53 4.00 7.87
N LEU A 21 12.15 4.76 6.97
CA LEU A 21 11.84 6.17 6.79
C LEU A 21 10.40 6.33 6.27
N LYS A 22 9.79 7.50 6.52
CA LYS A 22 8.37 7.75 6.19
C LYS A 22 8.08 7.71 4.68
N ASP A 23 9.06 8.05 3.87
CA ASP A 23 9.04 8.07 2.42
C ASP A 23 9.41 6.73 1.79
N GLU A 24 9.98 5.80 2.57
CA GLU A 24 10.24 4.45 2.09
C GLU A 24 8.94 3.70 1.85
N ARG A 25 8.94 2.91 0.77
CA ARG A 25 7.81 2.11 0.32
C ARG A 25 8.27 0.68 0.10
N ILE A 26 7.61 -0.26 0.77
CA ILE A 26 7.89 -1.68 0.66
C ILE A 26 6.64 -2.47 0.28
N ILE A 27 6.85 -3.58 -0.41
CA ILE A 27 5.85 -4.65 -0.51
C ILE A 27 6.17 -5.70 0.55
N LEU A 28 5.15 -6.31 1.12
CA LEU A 28 5.33 -7.39 2.09
C LEU A 28 4.72 -8.69 1.55
N ILE A 29 5.48 -9.78 1.66
CA ILE A 29 5.00 -11.13 1.40
C ILE A 29 4.95 -11.83 2.75
N VAL A 30 3.79 -12.40 3.09
CA VAL A 30 3.54 -13.03 4.38
C VAL A 30 3.09 -14.47 4.18
N ASN A 31 3.53 -15.37 5.07
CA ASN A 31 3.01 -16.73 5.11
C ASN A 31 1.70 -16.79 5.91
N GLU A 32 0.95 -17.87 5.69
CA GLU A 32 -0.37 -18.13 6.24
C GLU A 32 -0.44 -18.22 7.76
N ASN A 33 0.71 -18.43 8.43
CA ASN A 33 0.77 -18.58 9.87
C ASN A 33 0.60 -17.25 10.63
N LEU A 34 0.51 -16.14 9.90
CA LEU A 34 0.29 -14.83 10.49
C LEU A 34 -1.20 -14.59 10.72
N GLY A 35 -1.57 -14.44 11.98
CA GLY A 35 -2.95 -14.23 12.41
C GLY A 35 -3.54 -12.91 11.91
N ARG A 36 -4.87 -12.79 11.97
CA ARG A 36 -5.60 -11.57 11.60
C ARG A 36 -5.08 -10.32 12.32
N GLU A 37 -4.74 -10.45 13.60
CA GLU A 37 -4.22 -9.35 14.41
C GLU A 37 -2.92 -8.78 13.85
N PHE A 38 -2.01 -9.65 13.41
CA PHE A 38 -0.78 -9.21 12.78
C PHE A 38 -1.07 -8.48 11.47
N LEU A 39 -1.94 -9.04 10.60
CA LEU A 39 -2.30 -8.40 9.34
C LEU A 39 -2.98 -7.04 9.54
N LEU A 40 -3.80 -6.90 10.58
CA LEU A 40 -4.38 -5.61 10.98
C LEU A 40 -3.28 -4.63 11.38
N GLN A 41 -2.36 -5.04 12.26
CA GLN A 41 -1.24 -4.20 12.71
C GLN A 41 -0.39 -3.73 11.53
N ILE A 42 0.04 -4.64 10.66
CA ILE A 42 0.91 -4.25 9.54
C ILE A 42 0.19 -3.39 8.49
N SER A 43 -1.13 -3.57 8.33
CA SER A 43 -1.91 -2.78 7.37
C SER A 43 -1.96 -1.29 7.71
N GLN A 44 -1.68 -0.91 8.96
CA GLN A 44 -1.67 0.48 9.41
C GLN A 44 -0.42 1.24 8.94
N PHE A 45 0.70 0.56 8.67
CA PHE A 45 1.94 1.21 8.26
C PHE A 45 1.84 1.79 6.85
N HIS A 46 2.03 3.10 6.74
CA HIS A 46 1.98 3.82 5.47
C HIS A 46 3.12 3.40 4.51
N GLN A 47 4.24 2.92 5.06
CA GLN A 47 5.38 2.38 4.32
C GLN A 47 5.02 1.12 3.52
N ILE A 48 3.99 0.37 3.94
CA ILE A 48 3.55 -0.84 3.24
C ILE A 48 2.51 -0.48 2.18
N ILE A 49 2.88 -0.68 0.91
CA ILE A 49 2.02 -0.34 -0.23
C ILE A 49 1.20 -1.53 -0.76
N SER A 50 1.69 -2.74 -0.56
CA SER A 50 0.97 -3.98 -0.90
C SER A 50 1.39 -5.11 0.03
N ILE A 51 0.43 -5.96 0.38
CA ILE A 51 0.64 -7.19 1.12
C ILE A 51 0.16 -8.36 0.25
N TYR A 52 0.99 -9.39 0.12
CA TYR A 52 0.68 -10.63 -0.59
C TYR A 52 0.78 -11.79 0.38
N ILE A 53 -0.27 -12.61 0.47
CA ILE A 53 -0.29 -13.75 1.38
C ILE A 53 0.01 -15.01 0.58
N TYR A 54 1.08 -15.74 0.91
CA TYR A 54 1.39 -17.03 0.32
C TYR A 54 0.93 -18.16 1.24
N CYS A 55 0.10 -19.08 0.73
CA CYS A 55 -0.48 -20.17 1.49
C CYS A 55 -0.63 -21.44 0.62
N PRO A 56 0.41 -22.29 0.53
CA PRO A 56 0.38 -23.46 -0.36
C PRO A 56 -0.59 -24.56 0.07
N ASN A 57 -1.03 -24.55 1.34
CA ASN A 57 -1.70 -25.70 1.96
C ASN A 57 -3.17 -25.49 2.35
N LYS A 58 -3.78 -24.30 2.16
CA LYS A 58 -5.16 -24.06 2.62
C LYS A 58 -6.04 -23.34 1.60
N HIS A 59 -7.29 -23.80 1.55
CA HIS A 59 -8.35 -23.35 0.64
C HIS A 59 -9.39 -22.43 1.29
N ASP A 60 -9.30 -22.20 2.61
CA ASP A 60 -10.26 -21.33 3.30
C ASP A 60 -9.73 -19.89 3.24
N HIS A 61 -9.96 -19.25 2.09
CA HIS A 61 -9.64 -17.85 1.84
C HIS A 61 -10.57 -17.01 2.71
N GLY A 62 -10.19 -16.84 3.98
CA GLY A 62 -10.99 -16.13 4.95
C GLY A 62 -11.47 -14.81 4.36
N GLN A 63 -12.79 -14.70 4.18
CA GLN A 63 -13.46 -13.56 3.54
C GLN A 63 -13.05 -12.21 4.15
N TRP A 64 -12.56 -12.22 5.38
CA TRP A 64 -12.01 -11.08 6.10
C TRP A 64 -10.85 -10.38 5.38
N ILE A 65 -10.11 -11.07 4.52
CA ILE A 65 -8.99 -10.49 3.79
C ILE A 65 -9.46 -9.41 2.80
N GLN A 66 -10.68 -9.55 2.27
CA GLN A 66 -11.26 -8.60 1.32
C GLN A 66 -11.53 -7.22 1.93
N GLN A 67 -11.50 -7.10 3.27
CA GLN A 67 -11.73 -5.84 3.96
C GLN A 67 -10.50 -4.93 3.99
N TYR A 68 -9.33 -5.42 3.55
CA TYR A 68 -8.05 -4.70 3.65
C TYR A 68 -7.54 -4.29 2.28
N SER A 69 -7.59 -3.00 1.98
CA SER A 69 -7.21 -2.43 0.68
C SER A 69 -5.76 -2.70 0.25
N LYS A 70 -4.85 -2.86 1.22
CA LYS A 70 -3.43 -3.17 0.98
C LYS A 70 -3.20 -4.64 0.64
N ILE A 71 -4.12 -5.54 0.99
CA ILE A 71 -3.94 -6.96 0.71
C ILE A 71 -4.37 -7.23 -0.73
N LYS A 72 -3.43 -7.69 -1.56
CA LYS A 72 -3.65 -7.95 -2.98
C LYS A 72 -4.21 -9.33 -3.28
N GLY A 73 -4.08 -10.26 -2.33
CA GLY A 73 -4.67 -11.59 -2.44
C GLY A 73 -3.97 -12.64 -1.60
N VAL A 74 -4.55 -13.84 -1.64
CA VAL A 74 -3.98 -15.07 -1.11
C VAL A 74 -3.62 -15.96 -2.28
N PHE A 75 -2.40 -16.46 -2.30
CA PHE A 75 -1.85 -17.23 -3.40
C PHE A 75 -1.45 -18.62 -2.90
N ASP A 76 -2.01 -19.65 -3.50
CA ASP A 76 -1.71 -21.05 -3.24
C ASP A 76 -0.52 -21.57 -4.07
N ARG A 77 -0.21 -20.88 -5.17
CA ARG A 77 0.89 -21.22 -6.08
C ARG A 77 1.89 -20.08 -6.17
N LEU A 78 3.16 -20.42 -6.04
CA LEU A 78 4.27 -19.46 -6.14
C LEU A 78 4.25 -18.71 -7.48
N ASN A 79 3.99 -19.41 -8.59
CA ASN A 79 3.94 -18.77 -9.91
C ASN A 79 2.85 -17.68 -9.99
N ASN A 80 1.69 -17.92 -9.38
CA ASN A 80 0.59 -16.95 -9.35
C ASN A 80 0.98 -15.72 -8.53
N LEU A 81 1.61 -15.93 -7.37
CA LEU A 81 2.15 -14.86 -6.54
C LEU A 81 3.16 -14.00 -7.31
N ILE A 82 4.15 -14.63 -7.94
CA ILE A 82 5.20 -13.93 -8.69
C ILE A 82 4.59 -13.14 -9.85
N HIS A 83 3.68 -13.76 -10.61
CA HIS A 83 3.00 -13.09 -11.71
C HIS A 83 2.21 -11.86 -11.23
N GLN A 84 1.48 -11.98 -10.11
CA GLN A 84 0.77 -10.84 -9.53
C GLN A 84 1.72 -9.72 -9.11
N ILE A 85 2.80 -10.04 -8.40
CA ILE A 85 3.79 -9.05 -7.97
C ILE A 85 4.37 -8.33 -9.19
N GLN A 86 4.76 -9.08 -10.23
CA GLN A 86 5.29 -8.50 -11.46
C GLN A 86 4.29 -7.57 -12.15
N SER A 87 3.03 -8.00 -12.28
CA SER A 87 1.97 -7.18 -12.86
C SER A 87 1.77 -5.89 -12.08
N ASP A 88 1.69 -5.96 -10.76
CA ASP A 88 1.53 -4.79 -9.90
C ASP A 88 2.76 -3.87 -9.93
N GLN A 89 3.97 -4.40 -10.15
CA GLN A 89 5.19 -3.59 -10.31
C GLN A 89 5.15 -2.81 -11.63
N ILE A 90 4.80 -3.47 -12.74
CA ILE A 90 4.67 -2.85 -14.06
C ILE A 90 3.61 -1.74 -14.02
N GLN A 91 2.45 -2.02 -13.43
CA GLN A 91 1.39 -1.03 -13.26
C GLN A 91 1.88 0.18 -12.48
N ARG A 92 2.56 -0.04 -11.34
CA ARG A 92 3.12 1.06 -10.53
C ARG A 92 4.15 1.90 -11.28
N GLN A 93 4.94 1.29 -12.16
CA GLN A 93 5.89 2.03 -12.99
C GLN A 93 5.18 2.87 -14.05
N HIS A 94 4.11 2.36 -14.66
CA HIS A 94 3.32 3.12 -15.62
C HIS A 94 2.54 4.26 -14.95
N TYR A 95 1.91 4.04 -13.79
CA TYR A 95 1.21 5.11 -13.07
C TYR A 95 2.13 6.25 -12.62
N LYS A 96 3.41 5.99 -12.32
CA LYS A 96 4.40 7.04 -12.05
C LYS A 96 4.70 7.94 -13.26
N PHE A 97 4.41 7.48 -14.48
CA PHE A 97 4.64 8.25 -15.71
C PHE A 97 3.40 9.05 -16.14
N ASP A 98 2.21 8.60 -15.76
CA ASP A 98 0.92 9.23 -16.08
C ASP A 98 0.30 10.02 -14.91
N GLU A 99 1.00 10.20 -13.79
CA GLU A 99 0.45 10.93 -12.64
C GLU A 99 0.38 12.44 -12.96
N PRO A 100 -0.81 13.08 -12.97
CA PRO A 100 -0.88 14.53 -12.91
C PRO A 100 -0.32 14.95 -11.55
N LEU A 101 0.90 15.49 -11.54
CA LEU A 101 1.47 16.19 -10.40
C LEU A 101 0.47 17.29 -9.97
N SER A 102 -0.10 17.20 -8.78
CA SER A 102 -0.93 18.28 -8.21
C SER A 102 -0.71 18.33 -6.70
N ILE A 103 0.29 19.13 -6.31
CA ILE A 103 0.21 20.52 -5.80
C ILE A 103 -0.30 20.53 -4.35
N GLY A 104 0.65 20.60 -3.42
CA GLY A 104 0.36 21.02 -2.06
C GLY A 104 0.21 22.54 -2.03
N ILE A 105 -0.99 23.04 -1.74
CA ILE A 105 -1.14 24.42 -1.24
C ILE A 105 -1.07 24.33 0.28
N PHE A 106 0.11 24.58 0.82
CA PHE A 106 0.27 24.85 2.23
C PHE A 106 0.20 26.35 2.42
N ASN A 107 -0.88 26.84 3.02
CA ASN A 107 -0.91 28.21 3.51
C ASN A 107 -0.09 28.25 4.81
N LEU A 108 1.19 28.60 4.68
CA LEU A 108 2.10 28.82 5.80
C LEU A 108 2.80 30.15 5.56
N ASN A 109 2.15 31.23 5.95
CA ASN A 109 2.56 32.01 7.11
C ASN A 109 1.70 33.27 7.25
N ALA A 110 1.41 33.57 8.51
CA ALA A 110 1.29 34.93 9.05
C ALA A 110 0.06 35.74 8.62
N HIS A 111 -0.75 36.04 9.64
CA HIS A 111 -1.50 37.28 9.83
C HIS A 111 -1.65 38.24 8.63
N GLU A 112 -2.93 38.47 8.28
CA GLU A 112 -3.51 39.56 7.48
C GLU A 112 -3.55 39.39 5.94
N GLU A 113 -4.72 39.72 5.38
CA GLU A 113 -5.00 40.09 3.98
C GLU A 113 -4.46 39.19 2.83
N GLY A 114 -5.38 38.48 2.18
CA GLY A 114 -5.08 37.89 0.87
C GLY A 114 -6.16 36.92 0.40
N GLN A 115 -7.02 37.40 -0.51
CA GLN A 115 -8.11 36.65 -1.11
C GLN A 115 -7.61 35.35 -1.77
N SER A 116 -8.05 34.21 -1.25
CA SER A 116 -7.94 32.92 -1.96
C SER A 116 -9.15 32.79 -2.89
N SER A 117 -8.92 32.97 -4.20
CA SER A 117 -9.92 32.73 -5.23
C SER A 117 -9.63 31.40 -5.94
N THR A 118 -10.17 30.31 -5.45
CA THR A 118 -10.41 29.12 -6.28
C THR A 118 -11.80 29.27 -6.90
N LYS A 119 -11.89 29.98 -8.04
CA LYS A 119 -13.05 29.86 -8.93
C LYS A 119 -12.91 28.56 -9.71
N LEU A 120 -13.39 27.47 -9.11
CA LEU A 120 -13.76 26.26 -9.84
C LEU A 120 -15.14 26.52 -10.45
N ASN A 121 -15.16 27.04 -11.68
CA ASN A 121 -16.38 27.04 -12.48
C ASN A 121 -16.53 25.65 -13.11
N ASP A 122 -17.03 24.69 -12.34
CA ASP A 122 -17.64 23.48 -12.87
C ASP A 122 -19.16 23.65 -12.80
N GLU A 123 -19.73 23.96 -13.96
CA GLU A 123 -21.17 24.04 -14.20
C GLU A 123 -21.76 22.63 -14.18
N PHE A 124 -22.29 22.21 -13.04
CA PHE A 124 -23.05 20.97 -12.92
C PHE A 124 -24.43 21.16 -13.57
N ILE A 125 -24.59 20.68 -14.80
CA ILE A 125 -25.89 20.52 -15.43
C ILE A 125 -26.57 19.29 -14.80
N HIS A 126 -27.58 19.52 -13.97
CA HIS A 126 -28.54 18.50 -13.57
C HIS A 126 -29.63 18.38 -14.64
N TYR A 127 -29.83 17.18 -15.19
CA TYR A 127 -31.08 16.75 -15.82
C TYR A 127 -31.98 16.06 -14.79
#